data_AF-U3TR42-F1
#
_entry.id   AF-U3TR42-F1
#
_cell.length_a   1.000
_cell.length_b   1.000
_cell.length_c   1.000
_cell.angle_alpha   90.00
_cell.angle_beta   90.00
_cell.angle_gamma   90.00
#
_symmetry.space_group_name_H-M   'P 1'
#
loop_
_entity.id
_entity.type
_entity.pdbx_description
1 polymer ?
#
loop_
_entity_poly.entity_id
_entity_poly.type
_entity_poly.pdbx_seq_one_letter_code
_entity_poly.pdbx_strand_id
1 'polypeptide(L)' 'MSIIFVPPLITLLLSRESEKGSPLTEEEVNSIRDDAIAIGLDSETALAMAESRGYRDIDPENCWAEWLAFKSDK' A
#
# COMPACT_ATOMS: atom_id res chain seq x y z
N MET A 1 -14.20 -3.28 11.98
CA MET A 1 -13.21 -2.18 12.01
C MET A 1 -12.14 -2.57 11.03
N SER A 2 -11.86 -1.70 10.07
CA SER A 2 -10.90 -1.94 8.99
C SER A 2 -9.77 -0.93 9.10
N ILE A 3 -8.55 -1.37 8.83
CA ILE A 3 -7.37 -0.51 8.83
C ILE A 3 -7.14 -0.03 7.40
N ILE A 4 -7.02 1.28 7.23
CA ILE A 4 -6.71 1.91 5.95
C ILE A 4 -5.40 2.69 6.08
N PHE A 5 -4.54 2.57 5.08
CA PHE A 5 -3.31 3.35 4.97
C PHE A 5 -3.57 4.68 4.24
N VAL A 6 -3.03 5.76 4.81
CA VAL A 6 -3.13 7.12 4.28
C VAL A 6 -1.75 7.80 4.32
N PRO A 7 -1.08 8.02 3.18
CA PRO A 7 -1.51 7.68 1.82
C PRO A 7 -1.53 6.16 1.56
N PRO A 8 -2.16 5.71 0.45
CA PRO A 8 -2.21 4.30 0.06
C PRO A 8 -0.81 3.67 -0.03
N LEU A 9 -0.68 2.41 0.38
CA LEU A 9 0.61 1.69 0.38
C LEU A 9 1.24 1.65 -1.01
N ILE A 10 0.44 1.40 -2.04
CA ILE A 10 0.93 1.36 -3.43
C ILE A 10 1.57 2.69 -3.85
N THR A 11 1.03 3.82 -3.39
CA THR A 11 1.54 5.15 -3.69
C THR A 11 2.84 5.42 -2.94
N LEU A 12 2.92 5.00 -1.67
CA LEU A 12 4.15 5.09 -0.89
C LEU A 12 5.28 4.26 -1.51
N LEU A 13 5.01 3.00 -1.86
CA LEU A 13 6.01 2.13 -2.48
C LEU A 13 6.50 2.68 -3.82
N LEU A 14 5.60 3.18 -4.67
CA LEU A 14 5.96 3.82 -5.93
C LEU A 14 6.83 5.07 -5.73
N SER A 15 6.51 5.93 -4.75
CA SER A 15 7.32 7.10 -4.42
C SER A 15 8.72 6.68 -3.99
N ARG A 16 8.81 5.70 -3.09
CA ARG A 16 10.09 5.24 -2.52
C ARG A 16 10.96 4.52 -3.54
N GLU A 17 10.37 3.70 -4.41
CA GLU A 17 11.10 3.08 -5.52
C GLU A 17 11.65 4.15 -6.49
N SER A 18 10.84 5.18 -6.78
CA SER A 18 11.24 6.29 -7.65
C SER A 18 12.35 7.14 -7.03
N GLU A 19 12.25 7.44 -5.74
CA GLU A 19 13.26 8.17 -4.96
C GLU A 19 14.58 7.39 -4.87
N LYS A 20 14.50 6.07 -4.66
CA LYS A 20 15.66 5.18 -4.61
C LYS A 20 16.31 5.00 -5.99
N GLY A 21 15.51 5.07 -7.07
CA GLY A 21 15.96 4.84 -8.45
C GLY A 21 16.32 3.38 -8.76
N SER A 22 15.95 2.44 -7.90
CA SER A 22 16.17 1.01 -8.09
C SER A 22 15.03 0.20 -7.44
N PRO A 23 14.80 -1.06 -7.85
CA PRO A 23 13.74 -1.88 -7.28
C PRO A 23 13.83 -1.98 -5.75
N LEU A 24 12.67 -1.95 -5.10
CA LEU A 24 12.57 -2.18 -3.65
C LEU A 24 12.80 -3.65 -3.30
N THR A 25 13.48 -3.90 -2.19
CA THR A 25 13.61 -5.23 -1.59
C THR A 25 12.40 -5.54 -0.70
N GLU A 26 12.21 -6.81 -0.36
CA GLU A 26 11.16 -7.23 0.57
C GLU A 26 11.25 -6.52 1.93
N GLU A 27 12.48 -6.36 2.45
CA GLU A 27 12.72 -5.64 3.71
C GLU A 27 12.31 -4.17 3.61
N GLU A 28 12.61 -3.49 2.50
CA GLU A 28 12.23 -2.10 2.29
C GLU A 28 10.72 -1.95 2.15
N VAL A 29 10.06 -2.85 1.42
CA VAL A 29 8.59 -2.83 1.28
C VAL A 29 7.91 -2.99 2.63
N ASN A 30 8.36 -3.96 3.43
CA ASN A 30 7.84 -4.19 4.78
C ASN A 30 8.14 -3.00 5.71
N SER A 31 9.34 -2.42 5.65
CA SER A 31 9.68 -1.22 6.43
C SER A 31 8.78 -0.04 6.06
N ILE A 32 8.52 0.19 4.77
CA ILE A 32 7.63 1.27 4.31
C ILE A 32 6.20 1.05 4.80
N ARG A 33 5.71 -0.20 4.78
CA ARG A 33 4.40 -0.55 5.35
C ARG A 33 4.34 -0.25 6.85
N ASP A 34 5.37 -0.65 7.60
CA ASP A 34 5.39 -0.50 9.05
C ASP A 34 5.50 0.98 9.47
N ASP A 35 6.17 1.81 8.66
CA ASP A 35 6.28 3.26 8.84
C ASP A 35 5.06 4.04 8.32
N ALA A 36 4.15 3.39 7.58
CA ALA A 36 3.01 4.05 6.97
C ALA A 36 1.93 4.39 8.02
N ILE A 37 1.24 5.52 7.82
CA ILE A 37 0.16 5.94 8.72
C ILE A 37 -1.07 5.07 8.44
N ALA A 38 -1.48 4.33 9.47
CA ALA A 38 -2.66 3.48 9.48
C ALA A 38 -3.76 4.11 10.34
N ILE A 39 -4.97 4.26 9.77
CA ILE A 39 -6.15 4.75 10.48
C ILE A 39 -7.19 3.63 10.60
N GLY A 40 -7.72 3.45 11.81
CA GLY A 40 -8.81 2.51 12.08
C GLY A 40 -10.15 3.18 11.82
N LEU A 41 -10.93 2.64 10.88
CA LEU A 41 -12.24 3.14 10.50
C LEU A 41 -13.30 2.05 10.64
N ASP A 42 -14.58 2.45 10.70
CA ASP A 42 -15.66 1.52 10.47
C ASP A 42 -15.62 1.00 9.02
N SER A 43 -16.23 -0.15 8.79
CA SER A 43 -16.12 -0.85 7.52
C SER A 43 -16.84 -0.14 6.38
N GLU A 44 -17.86 0.68 6.66
CA GLU A 44 -18.59 1.45 5.65
C GLU A 44 -17.74 2.62 5.15
N THR A 45 -17.15 3.39 6.08
CA THR A 45 -16.24 4.49 5.74
C THR A 45 -14.98 3.97 5.03
N ALA A 46 -14.42 2.85 5.49
CA ALA A 46 -13.27 2.21 4.86
C ALA A 46 -13.58 1.79 3.40
N LEU A 47 -14.75 1.20 3.18
CA LEU A 47 -15.19 0.80 1.84
C LEU A 47 -15.40 2.02 0.93
N ALA A 48 -16.08 3.06 1.42
CA ALA A 48 -16.31 4.30 0.67
C ALA A 48 -14.97 4.96 0.25
N MET A 49 -13.97 4.96 1.15
CA MET A 49 -12.63 5.45 0.84
C MET A 49 -11.91 4.60 -0.21
N ALA A 50 -12.04 3.27 -0.15
CA ALA A 50 -11.46 2.38 -1.15
C ALA A 50 -12.11 2.57 -2.52
N GLU A 51 -13.44 2.66 -2.59
CA GLU A 51 -14.21 2.88 -3.83
C GLU A 51 -13.88 4.23 -4.46
N SER A 52 -13.73 5.30 -3.65
CA SER A 52 -13.38 6.63 -4.14
C SER A 52 -12.00 6.71 -4.79
N ARG A 53 -11.07 5.79 -4.47
CA ARG A 53 -9.71 5.80 -5.03
C ARG A 53 -9.69 5.30 -6.48
N GLY A 54 -10.65 4.48 -6.90
CA GLY A 54 -10.73 3.92 -8.25
C GLY A 54 -9.68 2.85 -8.57
N TYR A 55 -8.86 2.45 -7.59
CA TYR A 55 -7.92 1.34 -7.67
C TYR A 55 -7.84 0.62 -6.33
N ARG A 56 -7.54 -0.68 -6.36
CA ARG A 56 -7.28 -1.48 -5.16
C ARG A 56 -5.88 -1.14 -4.61
N ASP A 57 -5.79 -0.85 -3.32
CA ASP A 57 -4.53 -0.69 -2.61
C ASP A 57 -3.92 -2.05 -2.24
N ILE A 58 -2.65 -2.06 -1.87
CA ILE A 58 -1.91 -3.26 -1.48
C ILE A 58 -2.40 -3.76 -0.12
N ASP A 59 -2.65 -5.07 -0.03
CA ASP A 59 -2.94 -5.76 1.23
C ASP A 59 -1.72 -5.68 2.16
N PRO A 60 -1.82 -5.05 3.34
CA PRO A 60 -0.73 -4.98 4.30
C PRO A 60 -0.28 -6.34 4.83
N GLU A 61 -1.16 -7.34 4.90
CA GLU A 61 -0.82 -8.69 5.38
C GLU A 61 0.04 -9.44 4.37
N ASN A 62 -0.12 -9.15 3.07
CA ASN A 62 0.60 -9.76 1.96
C ASN A 62 1.39 -8.72 1.14
N CYS A 63 1.89 -7.67 1.81
CA CYS A 63 2.38 -6.45 1.16
C CYS A 63 3.43 -6.70 0.08
N TRP A 64 4.42 -7.54 0.36
CA TRP A 64 5.46 -7.89 -0.62
C TRP A 64 4.93 -8.65 -1.84
N ALA A 65 4.09 -9.66 -1.61
CA ALA A 65 3.53 -10.47 -2.69
C ALA A 65 2.62 -9.65 -3.60
N GLU A 66 1.77 -8.79 -3.03
CA GLU A 66 0.92 -7.89 -3.80
C GLU A 66 1.72 -6.80 -4.52
N TRP A 67 2.80 -6.28 -3.92
CA TRP A 67 3.73 -5.36 -4.59
C TRP A 67 4.38 -6.01 -5.82
N LEU A 68 4.89 -7.23 -5.69
CA LEU A 68 5.48 -7.96 -6.82
C LEU A 68 4.45 -8.25 -7.90
N ALA A 69 3.22 -8.63 -7.53
CA ALA A 69 2.13 -8.86 -8.47
C ALA A 69 1.80 -7.56 -9.24
N PHE A 70 1.67 -6.44 -8.54
CA PHE A 70 1.45 -5.13 -9.14
C PHE A 70 2.57 -4.73 -10.11
N LYS A 71 3.83 -5.00 -9.75
CA LYS A 71 5.00 -4.74 -10.60
C LYS A 71 5.08 -5.64 -11.82
N SER A 72 4.50 -6.83 -11.76
CA SER A 72 4.48 -7.81 -12.86
C SER A 72 3.33 -7.59 -13.85
N ASP A 73 2.25 -6.93 -13.41
CA ASP A 73 1.07 -6.61 -14.24
C ASP A 73 1.22 -5.30 -15.04
N LYS A 74 2.32 -4.57 -14.83
CA LYS A 74 2.62 -3.26 -15.44
C LYS A 74 3.61 -3.37 -16.59
#